data_AF-A0A932XWU5-F1
#
_entry.id   AF-A0A932XWU5-F1
#
_cell.length_a   1.000
_cell.length_b   1.000
_cell.length_c   1.000
_cell.angle_alpha   90.00
_cell.angle_beta   90.00
_cell.angle_gamma   90.00
#
_symmetry.space_group_name_H-M   'P 1'
#
loop_
_entity.id
_entity.type
_entity.pdbx_description
1 polymer ?
#
loop_
_entity_poly.entity_id
_entity_poly.type
_entity_poly.pdbx_seq_one_letter_code
_entity_poly.pdbx_strand_id
1 'polypeptide(L)'
;MTIRILFISLIVIAIVAGAVWFAASRRSGQPQEATSPETHDQVATTYRYEDGPGNCQVNKAPVLTGDITDLSLIARIIPPAGVQERGELKTHSYLHIQGDGSVPVYAPAGGVIRWGHHVIQQDTTGAFDPTLGDEYALFIELDCRYYLFIDHFSDPTDAIRGALPAEPVESTQTEFLSPPIAVTAGELLGQTRGTNPGGIWDFGLYDRQQQNVFPSSVTNASRRDEQALCPYAHYATEQRTQYEQRFDRNYPNYTRVLELCS
;
A
#
# COMPACT_ATOMS: atom_id res chain seq x y z
N MET A 1 37.03 -72.31 23.26
CA MET A 1 37.18 -71.17 24.20
C MET A 1 37.67 -69.95 23.42
N THR A 2 36.91 -69.51 22.41
CA THR A 2 37.44 -68.56 21.40
C THR A 2 36.39 -67.56 20.88
N ILE A 3 35.11 -67.77 21.20
CA ILE A 3 33.99 -66.93 20.72
C ILE A 3 33.65 -65.79 21.71
N ARG A 4 33.99 -65.92 23.00
CA ARG A 4 33.73 -64.87 24.01
C ARG A 4 34.69 -63.67 23.94
N ILE A 5 35.88 -63.82 23.35
CA ILE A 5 36.89 -62.75 23.30
C ILE A 5 36.63 -61.80 22.11
N LEU A 6 36.03 -62.29 21.01
CA LEU A 6 35.70 -61.45 19.85
C LEU A 6 34.55 -60.46 20.14
N PHE A 7 33.54 -60.88 20.90
CA PHE A 7 32.37 -60.03 21.21
C PHE A 7 32.69 -58.87 22.16
N ILE A 8 33.58 -59.09 23.13
CA ILE A 8 34.01 -58.02 24.05
C ILE A 8 34.88 -57.00 23.31
N SER A 9 35.68 -57.44 22.35
CA SER A 9 36.55 -56.55 21.56
C SER A 9 35.76 -55.61 20.64
N LEU A 10 34.67 -56.08 20.03
CA LEU A 10 33.81 -55.24 19.16
C LEU A 10 33.02 -54.18 19.94
N ILE A 11 32.58 -54.49 21.16
CA ILE A 11 31.83 -53.54 22.02
C ILE A 11 32.76 -52.43 22.53
N VAL A 12 34.00 -52.74 22.89
CA VAL A 12 34.97 -51.73 23.33
C VAL A 12 35.35 -50.79 22.18
N ILE A 13 35.50 -51.29 20.95
CA ILE A 13 35.80 -50.45 19.77
C ILE A 13 34.63 -49.49 19.47
N ALA A 14 33.38 -49.94 19.57
CA ALA A 14 32.21 -49.09 19.34
C ALA A 14 32.07 -47.97 20.40
N ILE A 15 32.39 -48.27 21.67
CA ILE A 15 32.34 -47.28 22.76
C ILE A 15 33.47 -46.24 22.61
N VAL A 16 34.68 -46.67 22.22
CA VAL A 16 35.81 -45.76 21.98
C VAL A 16 35.55 -44.88 20.74
N ALA A 17 35.00 -45.44 19.66
CA ALA A 17 34.66 -44.66 18.47
C ALA A 17 33.54 -43.63 18.74
N GLY A 18 32.51 -44.01 19.52
CA GLY A 18 31.44 -43.10 19.94
C GLY A 18 31.94 -41.97 20.86
N ALA A 19 32.84 -42.27 21.80
CA ALA A 19 33.43 -41.26 22.67
C ALA A 19 34.34 -40.28 21.94
N VAL A 20 35.08 -40.75 20.92
CA VAL A 20 35.93 -39.90 20.08
C VAL A 20 35.08 -38.99 19.17
N TRP A 21 33.96 -39.48 18.63
CA TRP A 21 33.04 -38.66 17.84
C TRP A 21 32.32 -37.61 18.70
N PHE A 22 31.90 -37.96 19.92
CA PHE A 22 31.27 -37.04 20.86
C PHE A 22 32.24 -35.99 21.43
N ALA A 23 33.54 -36.33 21.57
CA ALA A 23 34.57 -35.38 21.96
C ALA A 23 35.00 -34.46 20.80
N ALA A 24 34.97 -34.96 19.56
CA ALA A 24 35.26 -34.16 18.36
C ALA A 24 34.12 -33.17 18.05
N SER A 25 32.86 -33.54 18.26
CA SER A 25 31.71 -32.66 18.04
C SER A 25 31.55 -31.55 19.11
N ARG A 26 32.23 -31.66 20.26
CA ARG A 26 32.28 -30.62 21.29
C ARG A 26 33.41 -29.60 21.13
N ARG A 27 34.36 -29.80 20.19
CA ARG A 27 35.53 -28.91 20.02
C ARG A 27 35.37 -27.82 18.96
N SER A 28 34.22 -27.73 18.28
CA SER A 28 33.93 -26.65 17.32
C SER A 28 33.14 -25.48 17.90
N GLY A 29 32.93 -25.42 19.23
CA GLY A 29 32.42 -24.23 19.91
C GLY A 29 33.57 -23.28 20.23
N GLN A 30 33.97 -22.45 19.26
CA GLN A 30 34.72 -21.22 19.59
C GLN A 30 33.84 -20.36 20.52
N PRO A 31 34.41 -19.65 21.51
CA PRO A 31 33.68 -18.60 22.20
C PRO A 31 33.30 -17.56 21.14
N GLN A 32 32.01 -17.40 20.87
CA GLN A 32 31.52 -16.19 20.24
C GLN A 32 31.92 -15.05 21.16
N GLU A 33 32.91 -14.29 20.71
CA GLU A 33 33.16 -12.93 21.13
C GLU A 33 31.80 -12.22 21.18
N ALA A 34 31.45 -11.69 22.35
CA ALA A 34 30.20 -10.99 22.58
C ALA A 34 30.20 -9.71 21.73
N THR A 35 29.84 -9.85 20.46
CA THR A 35 29.31 -8.75 19.67
C THR A 35 28.03 -8.35 20.39
N SER A 36 28.05 -7.10 20.89
CA SER A 36 26.90 -6.31 21.32
C SER A 36 25.64 -6.76 20.58
N PRO A 37 24.46 -6.82 21.22
CA PRO A 37 23.23 -7.06 20.48
C PRO A 37 23.17 -6.00 19.39
N GLU A 38 23.41 -6.41 18.15
CA GLU A 38 22.93 -5.70 16.99
C GLU A 38 21.43 -5.66 17.23
N THR A 39 20.98 -4.51 17.71
CA THR A 39 19.62 -4.07 17.52
C THR A 39 19.22 -4.55 16.15
N HIS A 40 18.26 -5.48 16.08
CA HIS A 40 17.48 -5.68 14.88
C HIS A 40 16.86 -4.31 14.57
N ASP A 41 17.64 -3.50 13.88
CA ASP A 41 17.18 -2.42 13.03
C ASP A 41 16.45 -3.17 11.92
N GLN A 42 15.23 -3.60 12.25
CA GLN A 42 14.18 -3.84 11.30
C GLN A 42 14.22 -2.62 10.42
N VAL A 43 14.74 -2.79 9.22
CA VAL A 43 14.96 -1.76 8.22
C VAL A 43 13.65 -1.01 8.07
N ALA A 44 13.54 0.08 8.83
CA ALA A 44 12.50 1.05 8.66
C ALA A 44 12.69 1.53 7.22
N THR A 45 11.64 1.38 6.43
CA THR A 45 11.53 1.86 5.06
C THR A 45 12.03 3.30 4.99
N THR A 46 13.31 3.46 4.63
CA THR A 46 13.87 4.78 4.35
C THR A 46 13.36 5.15 2.95
N TYR A 47 12.15 5.73 2.92
CA TYR A 47 11.70 6.58 1.83
C TYR A 47 12.75 7.68 1.67
N ARG A 48 13.74 7.46 0.79
CA ARG A 48 14.76 8.46 0.51
C ARG A 48 14.16 9.54 -0.38
N TYR A 49 14.16 10.73 0.19
CA TYR A 49 13.51 11.98 -0.17
C TYR A 49 14.12 12.71 -1.38
N GLU A 50 15.14 12.16 -2.05
CA GLU A 50 16.11 13.04 -2.70
C GLU A 50 15.84 13.46 -4.16
N ASP A 51 14.84 12.92 -4.87
CA ASP A 51 14.61 13.33 -6.28
C ASP A 51 13.14 13.56 -6.68
N GLY A 52 12.28 14.02 -5.75
CA GLY A 52 11.11 14.86 -6.09
C GLY A 52 11.54 16.02 -7.01
N PRO A 53 10.70 16.57 -7.92
CA PRO A 53 11.13 17.64 -8.83
C PRO A 53 11.89 18.70 -8.03
N GLY A 54 13.20 18.79 -8.29
CA GLY A 54 14.16 19.47 -7.44
C GLY A 54 13.69 20.88 -7.09
N ASN A 55 13.75 21.21 -5.80
CA ASN A 55 13.25 22.43 -5.15
C ASN A 55 11.76 22.42 -4.75
N CYS A 56 11.36 21.50 -3.88
CA CYS A 56 10.10 21.62 -3.15
C CYS A 56 10.14 22.77 -2.14
N GLN A 57 9.37 23.83 -2.38
CA GLN A 57 9.03 24.82 -1.37
C GLN A 57 7.94 24.22 -0.46
N VAL A 58 8.36 23.48 0.58
CA VAL A 58 7.46 22.97 1.63
C VAL A 58 6.80 24.16 2.29
N ASN A 59 5.51 24.47 2.05
CA ASN A 59 4.74 25.40 2.91
C ASN A 59 3.23 25.54 2.62
N LYS A 60 2.65 24.94 1.58
CA LYS A 60 1.21 25.10 1.32
C LYS A 60 0.52 23.74 1.15
N ALA A 61 -0.59 23.56 1.85
CA ALA A 61 -1.49 22.44 1.61
C ALA A 61 -1.92 22.39 0.13
N PRO A 62 -2.07 21.20 -0.45
CA PRO A 62 -2.43 21.08 -1.86
C PRO A 62 -3.83 21.66 -2.08
N VAL A 63 -4.03 22.23 -3.26
CA VAL A 63 -5.34 22.65 -3.75
C VAL A 63 -5.67 21.74 -4.93
N LEU A 64 -6.73 20.97 -4.81
CA LEU A 64 -7.23 20.10 -5.88
C LEU A 64 -8.18 20.94 -6.74
N THR A 65 -7.89 21.03 -8.04
CA THR A 65 -8.61 21.90 -8.99
C THR A 65 -9.30 21.12 -10.10
N GLY A 66 -8.81 19.93 -10.45
CA GLY A 66 -9.48 19.00 -11.36
C GLY A 66 -10.31 18.01 -10.57
N ASP A 67 -11.48 17.63 -11.07
CA ASP A 67 -12.26 16.54 -10.47
C ASP A 67 -11.56 15.20 -10.71
N ILE A 68 -11.50 14.32 -9.70
CA ILE A 68 -10.90 12.97 -9.83
C ILE A 68 -11.63 12.11 -10.87
N THR A 69 -12.91 12.40 -11.15
CA THR A 69 -13.77 11.68 -12.09
C THR A 69 -15.00 12.52 -12.44
N ASP A 70 -15.83 12.04 -13.37
CA ASP A 70 -17.18 12.57 -13.60
C ASP A 70 -18.13 12.10 -12.49
N LEU A 71 -18.50 13.02 -11.59
CA LEU A 71 -19.40 12.76 -10.46
C LEU A 71 -20.81 12.30 -10.85
N SER A 72 -21.24 12.51 -12.10
CA SER A 72 -22.53 12.00 -12.58
C SER A 72 -22.54 10.47 -12.72
N LEU A 73 -21.35 9.86 -12.80
CA LEU A 73 -21.15 8.41 -12.91
C LEU A 73 -20.86 7.75 -11.55
N ILE A 74 -20.90 8.50 -10.45
CA ILE A 74 -20.63 7.99 -9.11
C ILE A 74 -21.93 7.92 -8.31
N ALA A 75 -22.27 6.70 -7.88
CA ALA A 75 -23.47 6.43 -7.11
C ALA A 75 -23.37 7.00 -5.69
N ARG A 76 -22.23 6.75 -5.03
CA ARG A 76 -21.94 7.25 -3.69
C ARG A 76 -20.45 7.21 -3.40
N ILE A 77 -20.05 7.99 -2.41
CA ILE A 77 -18.69 8.07 -1.90
C ILE A 77 -18.72 7.73 -0.41
N ILE A 78 -17.85 6.83 0.02
CA ILE A 78 -17.49 6.68 1.43
C ILE A 78 -16.14 7.39 1.57
N PRO A 79 -16.09 8.59 2.14
CA PRO A 79 -14.83 9.30 2.32
C PRO A 79 -13.96 8.61 3.38
N PRO A 80 -12.69 9.01 3.57
CA PRO A 80 -11.79 8.32 4.48
C PRO A 80 -12.39 8.30 5.89
N ALA A 81 -12.78 7.11 6.33
CA ALA A 81 -13.30 6.88 7.66
C ALA A 81 -12.21 6.10 8.40
N GLY A 82 -11.73 6.61 9.54
CA GLY A 82 -10.73 5.92 10.37
C GLY A 82 -11.26 4.64 11.04
N VAL A 83 -12.00 3.82 10.30
CA VAL A 83 -12.70 2.61 10.71
C VAL A 83 -11.98 1.43 10.07
N GLN A 84 -11.82 0.36 10.85
CA GLN A 84 -11.37 -0.91 10.35
C GLN A 84 -12.47 -1.58 9.52
N GLU A 85 -12.23 -1.83 8.24
CA GLU A 85 -12.98 -2.83 7.48
C GLU A 85 -12.20 -4.14 7.55
N ARG A 86 -12.85 -5.24 7.98
CA ARG A 86 -12.20 -6.56 8.14
C ARG A 86 -10.99 -6.59 9.08
N GLY A 87 -10.91 -5.64 10.02
CA GLY A 87 -9.75 -5.50 10.92
C GLY A 87 -8.59 -4.71 10.30
N GLU A 88 -8.74 -4.20 9.08
CA GLU A 88 -7.75 -3.36 8.41
C GLU A 88 -8.23 -1.92 8.36
N LEU A 89 -7.33 -1.00 8.70
CA LEU A 89 -7.63 0.41 8.63
C LEU A 89 -7.68 0.87 7.16
N LYS A 90 -8.78 1.52 6.76
CA LYS A 90 -8.98 2.01 5.40
C LYS A 90 -8.97 3.53 5.40
N THR A 91 -7.81 4.10 5.07
CA THR A 91 -7.55 5.54 5.20
C THR A 91 -7.68 6.33 3.89
N HIS A 92 -8.30 5.73 2.89
CA HIS A 92 -8.69 6.37 1.62
C HIS A 92 -10.21 6.33 1.49
N SER A 93 -10.72 7.02 0.47
CA SER A 93 -12.15 6.99 0.11
C SER A 93 -12.46 5.79 -0.77
N TYR A 94 -13.68 5.29 -0.69
CA TYR A 94 -14.29 4.40 -1.67
C TYR A 94 -15.26 5.16 -2.56
N LEU A 95 -15.03 5.11 -3.87
CA LEU A 95 -15.94 5.65 -4.87
C LEU A 95 -16.68 4.49 -5.52
N HIS A 96 -18.00 4.47 -5.38
CA HIS A 96 -18.86 3.46 -5.99
C HIS A 96 -19.36 3.95 -7.35
N ILE A 97 -19.01 3.22 -8.41
CA ILE A 97 -19.49 3.49 -9.77
C ILE A 97 -21.01 3.28 -9.84
N GLN A 98 -21.68 4.15 -10.59
CA GLN A 98 -23.10 4.04 -10.87
C GLN A 98 -23.36 3.02 -11.99
N GLY A 99 -23.95 1.89 -11.62
CA GLY A 99 -24.26 0.80 -12.55
C GLY A 99 -23.03 0.00 -12.96
N ASP A 100 -23.17 -0.76 -14.04
CA ASP A 100 -22.08 -1.58 -14.59
C ASP A 100 -21.39 -0.79 -15.70
N GLY A 101 -20.14 -0.36 -15.48
CA GLY A 101 -19.41 0.45 -16.45
C GLY A 101 -18.02 0.84 -16.01
N SER A 102 -17.34 1.58 -16.88
CA SER A 102 -16.05 2.22 -16.59
C SER A 102 -16.23 3.72 -16.48
N VAL A 103 -15.54 4.35 -15.54
CA VAL A 103 -15.52 5.81 -15.37
C VAL A 103 -14.13 6.36 -15.68
N PRO A 104 -14.02 7.57 -16.27
CA PRO A 104 -12.73 8.20 -16.48
C PRO A 104 -12.14 8.65 -15.14
N VAL A 105 -10.83 8.54 -15.01
CA VAL A 105 -10.08 9.01 -13.84
C VAL A 105 -9.11 10.09 -14.29
N TYR A 106 -9.17 11.26 -13.66
CA TYR A 106 -8.33 12.41 -13.98
C TYR A 106 -7.42 12.78 -12.81
N ALA A 107 -6.29 13.43 -13.08
CA ALA A 107 -5.43 13.97 -12.03
C ALA A 107 -6.11 15.17 -11.33
N PRO A 108 -6.34 15.14 -10.01
CA PRO A 108 -7.00 16.27 -9.33
C PRO A 108 -6.14 17.53 -9.21
N ALA A 109 -4.82 17.36 -9.30
CA ALA A 109 -3.82 18.41 -9.23
C ALA A 109 -2.63 18.04 -10.12
N GLY A 110 -1.81 19.03 -10.45
CA GLY A 110 -0.53 18.77 -11.11
C GLY A 110 0.45 18.07 -10.17
N GLY A 111 1.26 17.17 -10.72
CA GLY A 111 2.19 16.38 -9.91
C GLY A 111 3.02 15.42 -10.76
N VAL A 112 3.62 14.44 -10.11
CA VAL A 112 4.48 13.44 -10.73
C VAL A 112 4.07 12.05 -10.25
N ILE A 113 3.65 11.18 -11.18
CA ILE A 113 3.49 9.75 -10.92
C ILE A 113 4.88 9.15 -10.78
N ARG A 114 5.25 8.77 -9.56
CA ARG A 114 6.59 8.27 -9.25
C ARG A 114 6.61 6.79 -8.93
N TRP A 115 5.53 6.25 -8.36
CA TRP A 115 5.43 4.82 -8.14
C TRP A 115 3.99 4.33 -8.33
N GLY A 116 3.87 3.05 -8.62
CA GLY A 116 2.60 2.37 -8.83
C GLY A 116 2.81 0.86 -8.80
N HIS A 117 1.77 0.11 -9.15
CA HIS A 117 1.87 -1.32 -9.40
C HIS A 117 0.87 -1.76 -10.48
N HIS A 118 1.10 -2.94 -11.03
CA HIS A 118 0.18 -3.65 -11.91
C HIS A 118 0.04 -5.08 -11.35
N VAL A 119 -1.15 -5.40 -10.86
CA VAL A 119 -1.36 -6.57 -9.99
C VAL A 119 -2.60 -7.34 -10.41
N ILE A 120 -2.65 -8.61 -10.04
CA ILE A 120 -3.89 -9.40 -10.14
C ILE A 120 -4.86 -8.85 -9.08
N GLN A 121 -6.16 -8.75 -9.42
CA GLN A 121 -7.14 -8.30 -8.43
C GLN A 121 -7.28 -9.31 -7.29
N GLN A 122 -7.58 -8.80 -6.10
CA GLN A 122 -7.88 -9.63 -4.94
C GLN A 122 -9.37 -9.90 -4.81
N ASP A 123 -9.70 -11.12 -4.43
CA ASP A 123 -11.07 -11.51 -4.11
C ASP A 123 -11.53 -10.92 -2.77
N THR A 124 -12.78 -11.22 -2.41
CA THR A 124 -13.34 -10.79 -1.13
C THR A 124 -12.69 -11.42 0.10
N THR A 125 -11.66 -12.24 -0.04
CA THR A 125 -10.84 -12.78 1.07
C THR A 125 -9.45 -12.15 1.13
N GLY A 126 -9.08 -11.32 0.15
CA GLY A 126 -7.74 -10.75 0.00
C GLY A 126 -6.77 -11.65 -0.77
N ALA A 127 -7.26 -12.75 -1.35
CA ALA A 127 -6.44 -13.65 -2.16
C ALA A 127 -6.41 -13.15 -3.61
N PHE A 128 -5.24 -13.19 -4.25
CA PHE A 128 -5.11 -12.90 -5.68
C PHE A 128 -5.93 -13.91 -6.50
N ASP A 129 -6.80 -13.42 -7.36
CA ASP A 129 -7.65 -14.23 -8.22
C ASP A 129 -7.59 -13.73 -9.68
N PRO A 130 -6.88 -14.44 -10.57
CA PRO A 130 -6.73 -14.03 -11.97
C PRO A 130 -8.05 -14.05 -12.76
N THR A 131 -9.12 -14.65 -12.23
CA THR A 131 -10.45 -14.63 -12.87
C THR A 131 -11.17 -13.29 -12.70
N LEU A 132 -10.73 -12.46 -11.75
CA LEU A 132 -11.30 -11.14 -11.50
C LEU A 132 -10.72 -10.05 -12.41
N GLY A 133 -9.53 -10.30 -12.98
CA GLY A 133 -8.77 -9.40 -13.83
C GLY A 133 -7.50 -8.90 -13.15
N ASP A 134 -6.89 -7.89 -13.76
CA ASP A 134 -5.79 -7.12 -13.18
C ASP A 134 -6.25 -5.70 -12.82
N GLU A 135 -5.38 -4.99 -12.11
CA GLU A 135 -5.58 -3.60 -11.73
C GLU A 135 -4.27 -2.87 -11.57
N TYR A 136 -4.35 -1.55 -11.61
CA TYR A 136 -3.22 -0.66 -11.37
C TYR A 136 -3.53 0.29 -10.21
N ALA A 137 -2.51 0.56 -9.41
CA ALA A 137 -2.50 1.66 -8.46
C ALA A 137 -1.42 2.66 -8.82
N LEU A 138 -1.72 3.94 -8.62
CA LEU A 138 -0.83 5.05 -8.90
C LEU A 138 -0.68 5.93 -7.67
N PHE A 139 0.55 6.39 -7.46
CA PHE A 139 0.89 7.36 -6.44
C PHE A 139 1.47 8.60 -7.10
N ILE A 140 0.81 9.73 -6.87
CA ILE A 140 1.13 11.01 -7.50
C ILE A 140 1.70 11.93 -6.43
N GLU A 141 2.99 12.26 -6.54
CA GLU A 141 3.59 13.29 -5.71
C GLU A 141 3.11 14.66 -6.17
N LEU A 142 2.45 15.39 -5.27
CA LEU A 142 2.06 16.78 -5.50
C LEU A 142 3.22 17.72 -5.16
N ASP A 143 3.95 17.38 -4.10
CA ASP A 143 5.22 17.96 -3.70
C ASP A 143 5.99 16.97 -2.81
N CYS A 144 7.02 17.44 -2.10
CA CYS A 144 7.80 16.61 -1.19
C CYS A 144 7.07 16.21 0.11
N ARG A 145 5.90 16.78 0.40
CA ARG A 145 5.09 16.53 1.60
C ARG A 145 3.82 15.75 1.29
N TYR A 146 3.15 16.04 0.19
CA TYR A 146 1.83 15.53 -0.15
C TYR A 146 1.87 14.59 -1.34
N TYR A 147 1.11 13.51 -1.26
CA TYR A 147 0.89 12.60 -2.37
C TYR A 147 -0.55 12.10 -2.42
N LEU A 148 -1.02 11.82 -3.63
CA LEU A 148 -2.28 11.13 -3.88
C LEU A 148 -2.03 9.64 -4.05
N PHE A 149 -3.07 8.86 -3.74
CA PHE A 149 -3.17 7.43 -4.03
C PHE A 149 -4.47 7.22 -4.78
N ILE A 150 -4.39 6.52 -5.89
CA ILE A 150 -5.56 6.13 -6.66
C ILE A 150 -5.36 4.67 -7.06
N ASP A 151 -6.32 3.81 -6.71
CA ASP A 151 -6.25 2.35 -6.95
C ASP A 151 -7.38 1.88 -7.86
N HIS A 152 -7.30 0.61 -8.25
CA HIS A 152 -8.30 -0.10 -9.04
C HIS A 152 -8.50 0.46 -10.45
N PHE A 153 -7.46 1.03 -11.08
CA PHE A 153 -7.52 1.32 -12.52
C PHE A 153 -7.64 0.01 -13.30
N SER A 154 -8.54 -0.02 -14.28
CA SER A 154 -8.68 -1.15 -15.22
C SER A 154 -7.99 -0.88 -16.56
N ASP A 155 -7.82 0.39 -16.92
CA ASP A 155 -7.29 0.79 -18.23
C ASP A 155 -6.57 2.14 -18.11
N PRO A 156 -5.34 2.17 -17.54
CA PRO A 156 -4.54 3.39 -17.50
C PRO A 156 -4.09 3.80 -18.92
N THR A 157 -3.70 5.07 -19.10
CA THR A 157 -3.14 5.53 -20.38
C THR A 157 -1.91 4.73 -20.80
N ASP A 158 -1.62 4.70 -22.10
CA ASP A 158 -0.46 3.97 -22.65
C ASP A 158 0.86 4.38 -22.00
N ALA A 159 1.01 5.65 -21.62
CA ALA A 159 2.20 6.15 -20.93
C ALA A 159 2.38 5.50 -19.55
N ILE A 160 1.30 5.39 -18.78
CA ILE A 160 1.31 4.77 -17.46
C ILE A 160 1.49 3.26 -17.58
N ARG A 161 0.76 2.62 -18.49
CA ARG A 161 0.85 1.17 -18.75
C ARG A 161 2.25 0.77 -19.20
N GLY A 162 2.86 1.54 -20.09
CA GLY A 162 4.22 1.31 -20.58
C GLY A 162 5.32 1.55 -19.55
N ALA A 163 5.00 2.22 -18.43
CA ALA A 163 5.96 2.50 -17.35
C ALA A 163 5.90 1.48 -16.20
N LEU A 164 4.91 0.59 -16.19
CA LEU A 164 4.73 -0.48 -15.20
C LEU A 164 5.00 -1.85 -15.84
N PRO A 165 5.16 -2.92 -15.05
CA PRO A 165 5.30 -4.27 -15.57
C PRO A 165 4.18 -4.62 -16.55
N ALA A 166 4.55 -5.20 -17.70
CA ALA A 166 3.58 -5.56 -18.74
C ALA A 166 2.60 -6.65 -18.27
N GLU A 167 3.06 -7.56 -17.42
CA GLU A 167 2.25 -8.64 -16.84
C GLU A 167 1.95 -8.31 -15.38
N PRO A 168 0.71 -8.57 -14.90
CA PRO A 168 0.35 -8.34 -13.52
C PRO A 168 1.03 -9.35 -12.59
N VAL A 169 1.29 -8.92 -11.35
CA VAL A 169 1.92 -9.77 -10.32
C VAL A 169 0.99 -10.06 -9.14
N GLU A 170 1.21 -11.18 -8.45
CA GLU A 170 0.56 -11.51 -7.17
C GLU A 170 1.29 -10.83 -6.00
N SER A 171 1.39 -9.51 -6.04
CA SER A 171 2.06 -8.72 -5.01
C SER A 171 1.51 -7.30 -4.98
N THR A 172 1.28 -6.74 -3.79
CA THR A 172 0.88 -5.33 -3.66
C THR A 172 2.09 -4.37 -3.59
N GLN A 173 3.31 -4.90 -3.76
CA GLN A 173 4.53 -4.11 -3.73
C GLN A 173 4.54 -3.10 -4.87
N THR A 174 4.87 -1.85 -4.54
CA THR A 174 4.99 -0.77 -5.52
C THR A 174 6.37 -0.70 -6.16
N GLU A 175 6.40 -0.24 -7.40
CA GLU A 175 7.60 -0.04 -8.19
C GLU A 175 7.79 1.43 -8.53
N PHE A 176 9.04 1.89 -8.55
CA PHE A 176 9.38 3.23 -8.99
C PHE A 176 9.37 3.30 -10.52
N LEU A 177 8.65 4.27 -11.07
CA LEU A 177 8.64 4.56 -12.50
C LEU A 177 9.94 5.28 -12.88
N SER A 178 10.56 4.84 -13.97
CA SER A 178 11.78 5.44 -14.52
C SER A 178 11.69 5.49 -16.06
N PRO A 179 11.47 6.66 -16.67
CA PRO A 179 11.31 7.97 -16.01
C PRO A 179 9.96 8.10 -15.29
N PRO A 180 9.85 8.98 -14.28
CA PRO A 180 8.55 9.33 -13.70
C PRO A 180 7.70 10.15 -14.69
N ILE A 181 6.38 10.13 -14.51
CA ILE A 181 5.42 10.76 -15.44
C ILE A 181 4.86 12.03 -14.82
N ALA A 182 5.09 13.19 -15.43
CA ALA A 182 4.48 14.45 -15.02
C ALA A 182 3.03 14.54 -15.51
N VAL A 183 2.13 15.04 -14.66
CA VAL A 183 0.71 15.22 -14.96
C VAL A 183 0.24 16.61 -14.55
N THR A 184 -0.79 17.10 -15.21
CA THR A 184 -1.47 18.37 -14.92
C THR A 184 -2.88 18.15 -14.37
N ALA A 185 -3.42 19.13 -13.63
CA ALA A 185 -4.77 19.02 -13.11
C ALA A 185 -5.80 18.87 -14.24
N GLY A 186 -6.71 17.91 -14.13
CA GLY A 186 -7.71 17.56 -15.15
C GLY A 186 -7.20 16.63 -16.26
N GLU A 187 -5.93 16.23 -16.24
CA GLU A 187 -5.37 15.30 -17.21
C GLU A 187 -5.95 13.89 -17.03
N LEU A 188 -6.35 13.24 -18.12
CA LEU A 188 -6.87 11.87 -18.11
C LEU A 188 -5.75 10.89 -17.76
N LEU A 189 -5.93 10.14 -16.68
CA LEU A 189 -5.02 9.08 -16.23
C LEU A 189 -5.43 7.70 -16.74
N GLY A 190 -6.71 7.55 -17.10
CA GLY A 190 -7.24 6.32 -17.67
C GLY A 190 -8.69 6.10 -17.27
N GLN A 191 -9.08 4.83 -17.18
CA GLN A 191 -10.40 4.41 -16.73
C GLN A 191 -10.32 3.38 -15.61
N THR A 192 -11.36 3.36 -14.78
CA THR A 192 -11.57 2.35 -13.75
C THR A 192 -12.94 1.73 -13.89
N ARG A 193 -13.00 0.41 -13.72
CA ARG A 193 -14.24 -0.36 -13.48
C ARG A 193 -14.40 -0.71 -12.00
N GLY A 194 -13.49 -0.25 -11.15
CA GLY A 194 -13.34 -0.66 -9.76
C GLY A 194 -13.02 -2.14 -9.58
N THR A 195 -13.14 -2.59 -8.34
CA THR A 195 -13.04 -3.99 -7.94
C THR A 195 -14.10 -4.85 -8.62
N ASN A 196 -13.72 -6.09 -8.94
CA ASN A 196 -14.63 -7.10 -9.45
C ASN A 196 -14.86 -8.20 -8.40
N PRO A 197 -16.10 -8.46 -7.96
CA PRO A 197 -17.29 -7.64 -8.15
C PRO A 197 -17.29 -6.42 -7.21
N GLY A 198 -17.94 -5.33 -7.61
CA GLY A 198 -18.24 -4.24 -6.68
C GLY A 198 -18.25 -2.85 -7.30
N GLY A 199 -17.43 -2.62 -8.33
CA GLY A 199 -17.33 -1.30 -8.95
C GLY A 199 -16.81 -0.22 -8.00
N ILE A 200 -15.96 -0.60 -7.05
CA ILE A 200 -15.40 0.28 -6.02
C ILE A 200 -13.95 0.59 -6.37
N TRP A 201 -13.54 1.85 -6.24
CA TRP A 201 -12.15 2.24 -6.41
C TRP A 201 -11.71 3.27 -5.37
N ASP A 202 -10.40 3.35 -5.17
CA ASP A 202 -9.83 4.04 -4.01
C ASP A 202 -9.29 5.42 -4.39
N PHE A 203 -9.52 6.39 -3.50
CA PHE A 203 -8.96 7.73 -3.63
C PHE A 203 -8.48 8.27 -2.28
N GLY A 204 -7.17 8.42 -2.13
CA GLY A 204 -6.51 8.91 -0.93
C GLY A 204 -5.67 10.17 -1.18
N LEU A 205 -5.57 11.00 -0.15
CA LEU A 205 -4.60 12.10 -0.04
C LEU A 205 -3.83 11.92 1.27
N TYR A 206 -2.52 12.10 1.19
CA TYR A 206 -1.63 11.86 2.32
C TYR A 206 -0.66 13.01 2.50
N ASP A 207 -0.38 13.31 3.76
CA ASP A 207 0.62 14.26 4.23
C ASP A 207 1.70 13.51 4.99
N ARG A 208 2.92 13.48 4.45
CA ARG A 208 4.07 12.77 5.02
C ARG A 208 4.45 13.25 6.43
N GLN A 209 3.98 14.42 6.87
CA GLN A 209 4.19 14.99 8.20
C GLN A 209 3.00 14.77 9.15
N GLN A 210 1.85 14.32 8.65
CA GLN A 210 0.69 14.01 9.47
C GLN A 210 0.94 12.74 10.31
N GLN A 211 0.45 12.77 11.55
CA GLN A 211 0.53 11.66 12.51
C GLN A 211 -0.84 11.46 13.16
N ASN A 212 -1.78 10.91 12.40
CA ASN A 212 -3.07 10.52 12.92
C ASN A 212 -2.90 9.47 14.01
N VAL A 213 -3.54 9.70 15.16
CA VAL A 213 -3.53 8.77 16.29
C VAL A 213 -4.77 7.90 16.23
N PHE A 214 -4.57 6.59 16.24
CA PHE A 214 -5.65 5.61 16.27
C PHE A 214 -5.91 5.12 17.70
N PRO A 215 -7.14 4.66 18.01
CA PRO A 215 -7.40 3.97 19.28
C PRO A 215 -6.45 2.77 19.46
N SER A 216 -6.11 2.45 20.70
CA SER A 216 -5.18 1.34 21.02
C SER A 216 -5.65 -0.04 20.54
N SER A 217 -6.94 -0.18 20.17
CA SER A 217 -7.49 -1.37 19.53
C SER A 217 -7.02 -1.57 18.09
N VAL A 218 -6.49 -0.53 17.44
CA VAL A 218 -5.88 -0.60 16.12
C VAL A 218 -4.40 -0.97 16.27
N THR A 219 -4.05 -2.20 15.92
CA THR A 219 -2.71 -2.76 16.15
C THR A 219 -1.85 -2.85 14.89
N ASN A 220 -2.43 -2.60 13.72
CA ASN A 220 -1.85 -2.81 12.39
C ASN A 220 -1.88 -1.55 11.52
N ALA A 221 -1.92 -0.36 12.11
CA ALA A 221 -1.84 0.89 11.35
C ALA A 221 -0.49 0.98 10.63
N SER A 222 -0.52 1.20 9.32
CA SER A 222 0.68 1.48 8.53
C SER A 222 1.06 2.96 8.64
N ARG A 223 2.30 3.29 8.26
CA ARG A 223 2.72 4.70 8.17
C ARG A 223 1.86 5.52 7.21
N ARG A 224 1.33 4.90 6.14
CA ARG A 224 0.41 5.59 5.21
C ARG A 224 -0.88 5.98 5.93
N ASP A 225 -1.38 5.13 6.81
CA ASP A 225 -2.62 5.38 7.53
C ASP A 225 -2.51 6.59 8.46
N GLU A 226 -1.37 6.71 9.14
CA GLU A 226 -1.05 7.86 9.99
C GLU A 226 -0.99 9.19 9.20
N GLN A 227 -0.74 9.12 7.89
CA GLN A 227 -0.55 10.28 7.02
C GLN A 227 -1.84 10.78 6.37
N ALA A 228 -2.95 10.06 6.54
CA ALA A 228 -4.16 10.28 5.76
C ALA A 228 -4.83 11.62 6.04
N LEU A 229 -5.31 12.27 4.97
CA LEU A 229 -6.15 13.44 4.99
C LEU A 229 -7.46 13.15 4.26
N CYS A 230 -8.49 13.96 4.50
CA CYS A 230 -9.67 13.93 3.63
C CYS A 230 -9.36 14.68 2.32
N PRO A 231 -9.31 14.02 1.14
CA PRO A 231 -9.00 14.71 -0.12
C PRO A 231 -10.03 15.79 -0.46
N TYR A 232 -11.30 15.59 -0.09
CA TYR A 232 -12.40 16.50 -0.43
C TYR A 232 -12.27 17.88 0.25
N ALA A 233 -11.60 17.95 1.40
CA ALA A 233 -11.33 19.21 2.11
C ALA A 233 -10.38 20.15 1.34
N HIS A 234 -9.67 19.63 0.32
CA HIS A 234 -8.68 20.36 -0.46
C HIS A 234 -9.22 20.90 -1.80
N TYR A 235 -10.51 20.72 -2.09
CA TYR A 235 -11.18 21.37 -3.21
C TYR A 235 -11.71 22.76 -2.84
N ALA A 236 -11.95 23.59 -3.86
CA ALA A 236 -12.72 24.83 -3.67
C ALA A 236 -14.12 24.52 -3.12
N THR A 237 -14.72 25.46 -2.37
CA THR A 237 -15.98 25.25 -1.65
C THR A 237 -17.10 24.67 -2.54
N GLU A 238 -17.25 25.18 -3.76
CA GLU A 238 -18.28 24.70 -4.69
C GLU A 238 -18.07 23.22 -5.07
N GLN A 239 -16.86 22.84 -5.50
CA GLN A 239 -16.52 21.46 -5.84
C GLN A 239 -16.63 20.54 -4.62
N ARG A 240 -16.11 20.97 -3.46
CA ARG A 240 -16.23 20.22 -2.20
C ARG A 240 -17.70 19.90 -1.89
N THR A 241 -18.60 20.88 -2.02
CA THR A 241 -20.03 20.66 -1.81
C THR A 241 -20.63 19.65 -2.81
N GLN A 242 -20.16 19.62 -4.07
CA GLN A 242 -20.60 18.59 -5.03
C GLN A 242 -20.16 17.18 -4.60
N TYR A 243 -18.94 17.01 -4.08
CA TYR A 243 -18.47 15.74 -3.52
C TYR A 243 -19.25 15.34 -2.26
N GLU A 244 -19.47 16.27 -1.32
CA GLU A 244 -20.23 16.02 -0.09
C GLU A 244 -21.67 15.58 -0.38
N GLN A 245 -22.30 16.07 -1.46
CA GLN A 245 -23.62 15.61 -1.88
C GLN A 245 -23.65 14.14 -2.30
N ARG A 246 -22.50 13.57 -2.66
CA ARG A 246 -22.34 12.14 -3.00
C ARG A 246 -21.95 11.28 -1.82
N PHE A 247 -21.65 11.85 -0.65
CA PHE A 247 -21.28 11.05 0.51
C PHE A 247 -22.44 10.15 0.95
N ASP A 248 -22.13 8.89 1.27
CA ASP A 248 -23.10 7.94 1.77
C ASP A 248 -23.53 8.31 3.20
N ARG A 249 -24.71 8.92 3.31
CA ARG A 249 -25.30 9.35 4.58
C ARG A 249 -25.70 8.20 5.49
N ASN A 250 -25.80 6.98 4.95
CA ASN A 250 -26.12 5.78 5.71
C ASN A 250 -24.85 5.06 6.19
N TYR A 251 -23.66 5.54 5.81
CA TYR A 251 -22.40 4.92 6.23
C TYR A 251 -22.24 5.02 7.75
N PRO A 252 -21.95 3.89 8.45
CA PRO A 252 -21.65 3.93 9.87
C PRO A 252 -20.48 4.88 10.13
N ASN A 253 -20.70 5.91 10.97
CA ASN A 253 -19.77 7.02 11.25
C ASN A 253 -19.79 8.21 10.28
N TYR A 254 -20.84 8.37 9.46
CA TYR A 254 -21.03 9.55 8.61
C TYR A 254 -20.75 10.90 9.30
N THR A 255 -21.19 11.09 10.54
CA THR A 255 -20.93 12.34 11.29
C THR A 255 -19.44 12.61 11.50
N ARG A 256 -18.65 11.59 11.87
CA ARG A 256 -17.20 11.71 12.06
C ARG A 256 -16.48 11.94 10.74
N VAL A 257 -16.99 11.32 9.68
CA VAL A 257 -16.56 11.54 8.31
C VAL A 257 -16.70 13.01 7.89
N LEU A 258 -17.82 13.65 8.24
CA LEU A 258 -18.01 15.07 7.92
C LEU A 258 -17.02 15.96 8.67
N GLU A 259 -16.74 15.69 9.94
CA GLU A 259 -15.74 16.44 10.72
C GLU A 259 -14.32 16.33 10.14
N LEU A 260 -13.96 15.18 9.56
CA LEU A 260 -12.67 14.96 8.91
C LEU A 260 -12.55 15.71 7.58
N CYS A 261 -13.67 16.00 6.93
CA CYS A 261 -13.74 16.56 5.58
C CYS A 261 -14.18 18.04 5.51
N SER A 262 -14.64 18.62 6.63
CA SER A 262 -15.11 20.00 6.76
C SER A 262 -13.98 21.00 6.99
#